data_AF-A0A1X0Q6E5-F1
#
_entry.id   AF-A0A1X0Q6E5-F1
#
_cell.length_a   1.000
_cell.length_b   1.000
_cell.length_c   1.000
_cell.angle_alpha   90.00
_cell.angle_beta   90.00
_cell.angle_gamma   90.00
#
_symmetry.space_group_name_H-M   'P 1'
#
loop_
_entity.id
_entity.type
_entity.pdbx_description
1 polymer ?
#
loop_
_entity_poly.entity_id
_entity_poly.type
_entity_poly.pdbx_seq_one_letter_code
_entity_poly.pdbx_strand_id
1 'polypeptide(L)'
;MKIMSFNINGLRAFESKCGGDINAWFNKMNCDIYCLQELKGSKVPFEKYKFLKDYYSLLSFHDIKGKHGVGTFLKKKTTFCSKSVEIVKGRILKSYHGNFILYNCYMPYYNGNKDMLVDDYKENEEFEDKIKSVYQSLEKDFIKHCDEKVIILGDLNAAYQLKDIFLYQQEYKKILTQGEKISYSIPLESNLITKINPSVLELPYEFKNFKSLLEYFFIVWQRKWLKNFIEKYNLIDSFRMFDQRTNIYTCWNIEKRLRPKNLGSRIDLILCNFKEVNYSSILNRIIGSDHCPVVTDFLVEKYEDNKNNLVNKEKNTLVNYLRKK
;
A
#
# COMPACT_ATOMS: atom_id res chain seq x y z
N MET A 1 4.50 -16.16 -9.45
CA MET A 1 4.35 -14.85 -10.13
C MET A 1 4.69 -13.78 -9.11
N LYS A 2 5.77 -13.03 -9.37
CA LYS A 2 6.32 -12.08 -8.41
C LYS A 2 5.75 -10.69 -8.64
N ILE A 3 5.06 -10.15 -7.62
CA ILE A 3 4.49 -8.80 -7.62
C ILE A 3 5.24 -7.95 -6.59
N MET A 4 5.54 -6.71 -6.94
CA MET A 4 6.12 -5.73 -6.03
C MET A 4 5.26 -4.48 -5.96
N SER A 5 5.00 -4.02 -4.74
CA SER A 5 4.41 -2.71 -4.45
C SER A 5 5.48 -1.75 -3.95
N PHE A 6 5.51 -0.52 -4.45
CA PHE A 6 6.47 0.48 -3.98
C PHE A 6 5.99 1.93 -4.19
N ASN A 7 5.75 2.65 -3.09
CA ASN A 7 5.60 4.10 -3.13
C ASN A 7 6.98 4.74 -3.38
N ILE A 8 7.18 5.34 -4.55
CA ILE A 8 8.48 5.90 -4.95
C ILE A 8 8.64 7.39 -4.62
N ASN A 9 7.60 8.03 -4.08
CA ASN A 9 7.60 9.45 -3.71
C ASN A 9 8.12 10.38 -4.84
N GLY A 10 7.60 10.16 -6.04
CA GLY A 10 7.88 10.94 -7.25
C GLY A 10 8.94 10.31 -8.15
N LEU A 11 8.56 10.07 -9.41
CA LEU A 11 9.43 9.43 -10.41
C LEU A 11 10.80 10.13 -10.56
N ARG A 12 10.79 11.45 -10.68
CA ARG A 12 12.02 12.25 -10.88
C ARG A 12 12.97 12.17 -9.68
N ALA A 13 12.42 12.24 -8.46
CA ALA A 13 13.22 12.18 -7.25
C ALA A 13 13.81 10.78 -7.06
N PHE A 14 13.02 9.75 -7.37
CA PHE A 14 13.46 8.37 -7.31
C PHE A 14 14.57 8.06 -8.33
N GLU A 15 14.40 8.48 -9.59
CA GLU A 15 15.41 8.31 -10.65
C GLU A 15 16.76 8.92 -10.24
N SER A 16 16.74 10.13 -9.70
CA SER A 16 17.94 10.80 -9.18
C SER A 16 18.62 10.00 -8.07
N LYS A 17 17.85 9.48 -7.10
CA LYS A 17 18.38 8.66 -6.00
C LYS A 17 18.88 7.28 -6.43
N CYS A 18 18.43 6.78 -7.58
CA CYS A 18 18.85 5.47 -8.12
C CYS A 18 20.01 5.57 -9.12
N GLY A 19 20.69 6.71 -9.20
CA GLY A 19 21.85 6.90 -10.08
C GLY A 19 21.48 7.16 -11.54
N GLY A 20 20.25 7.57 -11.83
CA GLY A 20 19.80 8.00 -13.16
C GLY A 20 19.30 6.89 -14.09
N ASP A 21 19.51 5.60 -13.76
CA ASP A 21 18.98 4.47 -14.54
C ASP A 21 17.91 3.70 -13.75
N ILE A 22 16.70 4.25 -13.78
CA ILE A 22 15.54 3.63 -13.14
C ILE A 22 15.17 2.29 -13.79
N ASN A 23 15.39 2.11 -15.09
CA ASN A 23 15.06 0.87 -15.79
C ASN A 23 15.94 -0.29 -15.28
N ALA A 24 17.26 -0.08 -15.22
CA ALA A 24 18.18 -1.07 -14.69
C ALA A 24 17.89 -1.39 -13.21
N TRP A 25 17.50 -0.39 -12.42
CA TRP A 25 17.15 -0.59 -11.02
C TRP A 25 15.99 -1.58 -10.85
N PHE A 26 14.88 -1.37 -11.57
CA PHE A 26 13.74 -2.28 -11.49
C PHE A 26 14.04 -3.63 -12.16
N ASN A 27 14.80 -3.68 -13.26
CA ASN A 27 15.14 -4.96 -13.89
C ASN A 27 15.91 -5.90 -12.95
N LYS A 28 16.75 -5.36 -12.05
CA LYS A 28 17.43 -6.16 -11.02
C LYS A 28 16.47 -6.83 -10.03
N MET A 29 15.31 -6.24 -9.77
CA MET A 29 14.29 -6.83 -8.89
C MET A 29 13.55 -8.01 -9.54
N ASN A 30 13.56 -8.09 -10.87
CA ASN A 30 12.99 -9.18 -11.69
C ASN A 30 11.58 -9.62 -11.25
N CYS A 31 10.65 -8.67 -11.09
CA CYS A 31 9.24 -8.95 -10.81
C CYS A 31 8.44 -9.05 -12.11
N ASP A 32 7.37 -9.84 -12.10
CA ASP A 32 6.42 -9.93 -13.20
C ASP A 32 5.53 -8.68 -13.25
N ILE A 33 5.14 -8.16 -12.09
CA ILE A 33 4.31 -6.96 -11.96
C ILE A 33 4.96 -5.98 -10.98
N TYR A 34 5.07 -4.72 -11.38
CA TYR A 34 5.39 -3.60 -10.47
C TYR A 34 4.16 -2.71 -10.31
N CYS A 35 3.83 -2.38 -9.07
CA CYS A 35 2.79 -1.43 -8.72
C CYS A 35 3.42 -0.28 -7.96
N LEU A 36 3.49 0.87 -8.62
CA LEU A 36 4.13 2.08 -8.10
C LEU A 36 3.09 3.10 -7.69
N GLN A 37 3.31 3.72 -6.54
CA GLN A 37 2.51 4.82 -6.02
C GLN A 37 3.32 6.12 -6.00
N GLU A 38 2.62 7.25 -5.92
CA GLU A 38 3.19 8.60 -5.98
C GLU A 38 4.12 8.85 -7.17
N LEU A 39 3.69 8.55 -8.40
CA LEU A 39 4.50 8.85 -9.58
C LEU A 39 4.76 10.36 -9.80
N LYS A 40 3.90 11.24 -9.28
CA LYS A 40 3.97 12.71 -9.36
C LYS A 40 3.96 13.30 -10.78
N GLY A 41 2.77 13.27 -11.39
CA GLY A 41 2.47 13.48 -12.82
C GLY A 41 2.62 14.87 -13.44
N SER A 42 3.68 15.67 -13.20
CA SER A 42 3.76 17.00 -13.88
C SER A 42 5.07 17.53 -14.38
N LYS A 43 6.20 17.12 -13.83
CA LYS A 43 7.50 17.67 -14.25
C LYS A 43 8.21 16.78 -15.25
N VAL A 44 7.53 15.73 -15.71
CA VAL A 44 8.10 14.68 -16.52
C VAL A 44 7.17 14.45 -17.72
N PRO A 45 7.68 14.44 -18.96
CA PRO A 45 6.89 14.06 -20.13
C PRO A 45 6.24 12.69 -19.95
N PHE A 46 5.00 12.51 -20.42
CA PHE A 46 4.23 11.27 -20.25
C PHE A 46 5.01 10.02 -20.66
N GLU A 47 5.77 10.09 -21.76
CA GLU A 47 6.59 8.97 -22.27
C GLU A 47 7.67 8.50 -21.30
N LYS A 48 8.19 9.38 -20.43
CA LYS A 48 9.17 8.96 -19.41
C LYS A 48 8.54 8.08 -18.32
N TYR A 49 7.22 8.13 -18.12
CA TYR A 49 6.55 7.19 -17.20
C TYR A 49 6.49 5.77 -17.77
N LYS A 50 6.80 5.58 -19.06
CA LYS A 50 6.97 4.27 -19.70
C LYS A 50 8.44 3.81 -19.69
N PHE A 51 9.15 4.10 -18.59
CA PHE A 51 10.58 3.85 -18.46
C PHE A 51 10.95 2.36 -18.52
N LEU A 52 10.03 1.44 -18.17
CA LEU A 52 10.23 -0.01 -18.25
C LEU A 52 9.92 -0.55 -19.64
N LYS A 53 10.93 -0.59 -20.52
CA LYS A 53 10.80 -1.00 -21.93
C LYS A 53 10.22 -2.41 -22.14
N ASP A 54 10.53 -3.34 -21.24
CA ASP A 54 10.04 -4.73 -21.29
C ASP A 54 8.67 -4.94 -20.64
N TYR A 55 8.02 -3.85 -20.23
CA TYR A 55 6.74 -3.85 -19.54
C TYR A 55 5.71 -3.03 -20.31
N TYR A 56 4.44 -3.41 -20.19
CA TYR A 56 3.31 -2.53 -20.49
C TYR A 56 3.07 -1.62 -19.29
N SER A 57 2.74 -0.34 -19.52
CA SER A 57 2.45 0.62 -18.46
C SER A 57 0.96 0.96 -18.44
N LEU A 58 0.30 0.64 -17.34
CA LEU A 58 -1.04 1.09 -17.01
C LEU A 58 -0.91 2.25 -16.03
N LEU A 59 -1.36 3.45 -16.41
CA LEU A 59 -1.07 4.68 -15.66
C LEU A 59 -2.37 5.41 -15.33
N SER A 60 -2.43 5.96 -14.13
CA SER A 60 -3.53 6.79 -13.64
C SER A 60 -2.93 7.99 -12.90
N PHE A 61 -3.31 9.20 -13.29
CA PHE A 61 -2.77 10.44 -12.74
C PHE A 61 -3.90 11.37 -12.29
N HIS A 62 -3.64 12.10 -11.21
CA HIS A 62 -4.50 13.23 -10.85
C HIS A 62 -4.46 14.33 -11.93
N ASP A 63 -5.57 15.04 -12.13
CA ASP A 63 -5.65 16.12 -13.13
C ASP A 63 -4.69 17.27 -12.85
N ILE A 64 -4.56 17.60 -11.56
CA ILE A 64 -3.60 18.62 -11.15
C ILE A 64 -2.19 18.05 -11.20
N LYS A 65 -1.40 18.71 -12.04
CA LYS A 65 0.01 18.51 -12.25
C LYS A 65 0.79 18.43 -10.92
N GLY A 66 1.41 17.27 -10.67
CA GLY A 66 2.50 17.10 -9.67
C GLY A 66 2.05 16.47 -8.38
N LYS A 67 0.76 16.18 -8.31
CA LYS A 67 0.10 15.48 -7.22
C LYS A 67 0.29 13.99 -7.35
N HIS A 68 -0.60 13.18 -6.79
CA HIS A 68 -0.48 11.74 -6.84
C HIS A 68 -0.73 11.14 -8.23
N GLY A 69 -0.27 9.90 -8.38
CA GLY A 69 -0.47 9.07 -9.55
C GLY A 69 0.03 7.66 -9.27
N VAL A 70 -0.62 6.67 -9.85
CA VAL A 70 -0.28 5.25 -9.69
C VAL A 70 0.04 4.64 -11.05
N GLY A 71 0.97 3.69 -11.07
CA GLY A 71 1.35 2.97 -12.27
C GLY A 71 1.50 1.48 -12.01
N THR A 72 0.86 0.66 -12.84
CA THR A 72 0.99 -0.78 -12.84
C THR A 72 1.74 -1.20 -14.10
N PHE A 73 2.92 -1.81 -13.93
CA PHE A 73 3.81 -2.22 -14.99
C PHE A 73 3.80 -3.74 -15.11
N LEU A 74 3.49 -4.23 -16.30
CA LEU A 74 3.22 -5.64 -16.57
C LEU A 74 4.27 -6.22 -17.53
N LYS A 75 5.06 -7.21 -17.08
CA LYS A 75 6.14 -7.78 -17.89
C LYS A 75 5.57 -8.44 -19.15
N LYS A 76 5.88 -7.87 -20.32
CA LYS A 76 5.31 -8.27 -21.63
C LYS A 76 5.38 -9.77 -21.90
N LYS A 77 6.41 -10.43 -21.38
CA LYS A 77 6.70 -11.84 -21.60
C LYS A 77 5.96 -12.80 -20.65
N THR A 78 5.48 -12.37 -19.50
CA THR A 78 4.97 -13.30 -18.46
C THR A 78 3.61 -12.94 -17.91
N THR A 79 3.10 -11.75 -18.24
CA THR A 79 1.82 -11.25 -17.72
C THR A 79 0.78 -11.09 -18.82
N PHE A 80 -0.48 -11.23 -18.43
CA PHE A 80 -1.64 -10.94 -19.26
C PHE A 80 -2.54 -9.94 -18.53
N CYS A 81 -3.10 -8.97 -19.25
CA CYS A 81 -4.12 -8.08 -18.70
C CYS A 81 -5.17 -7.77 -19.76
N SER A 82 -6.42 -8.13 -19.50
CA SER A 82 -7.52 -7.93 -20.46
C SER A 82 -8.02 -6.50 -20.47
N LYS A 83 -8.08 -5.84 -19.30
CA LYS A 83 -8.48 -4.44 -19.15
C LYS A 83 -7.96 -3.83 -17.86
N SER A 84 -7.86 -2.51 -17.84
CA SER A 84 -7.63 -1.72 -16.63
C SER A 84 -8.74 -0.69 -16.44
N VAL A 85 -9.12 -0.43 -15.19
CA VAL A 85 -10.18 0.49 -14.82
C VAL A 85 -9.67 1.40 -13.70
N GLU A 86 -9.79 2.70 -13.89
CA GLU A 86 -9.54 3.69 -12.85
C GLU A 86 -10.76 3.73 -11.91
N ILE A 87 -10.58 3.34 -10.66
CA ILE A 87 -11.64 3.37 -9.64
C ILE A 87 -11.68 4.74 -8.99
N VAL A 88 -10.49 5.26 -8.64
CA VAL A 88 -10.29 6.62 -8.15
C VAL A 88 -9.10 7.21 -8.86
N LYS A 89 -9.32 8.34 -9.52
CA LYS A 89 -8.32 8.97 -10.37
C LYS A 89 -7.02 9.30 -9.63
N GLY A 90 -5.92 8.80 -10.19
CA GLY A 90 -4.58 8.94 -9.64
C GLY A 90 -4.32 8.20 -8.32
N ARG A 91 -5.28 7.41 -7.80
CA ARG A 91 -5.17 6.73 -6.49
C ARG A 91 -5.43 5.24 -6.55
N ILE A 92 -6.44 4.78 -7.30
CA ILE A 92 -6.80 3.36 -7.35
C ILE A 92 -6.96 2.92 -8.81
N LEU A 93 -6.03 2.07 -9.24
CA LEU A 93 -6.05 1.46 -10.57
C LEU A 93 -6.28 -0.05 -10.44
N LYS A 94 -7.40 -0.52 -10.98
CA LYS A 94 -7.77 -1.93 -11.06
C LYS A 94 -7.33 -2.52 -12.40
N SER A 95 -6.85 -3.76 -12.41
CA SER A 95 -6.46 -4.50 -13.61
C SER A 95 -6.88 -5.97 -13.53
N TYR A 96 -7.27 -6.55 -14.68
CA TYR A 96 -7.83 -7.91 -14.76
C TYR A 96 -6.84 -8.85 -15.45
N HIS A 97 -6.38 -9.89 -14.76
CA HIS A 97 -5.27 -10.76 -15.18
C HIS A 97 -5.70 -12.17 -15.57
N GLY A 98 -6.98 -12.37 -15.87
CA GLY A 98 -7.57 -13.66 -16.22
C GLY A 98 -8.07 -14.40 -14.97
N ASN A 99 -7.15 -14.86 -14.13
CA ASN A 99 -7.49 -15.65 -12.93
C ASN A 99 -7.43 -14.86 -11.61
N PHE A 100 -7.05 -13.58 -11.64
CA PHE A 100 -7.18 -12.68 -10.50
C PHE A 100 -7.40 -11.22 -10.93
N ILE A 101 -7.89 -10.42 -10.00
CA ILE A 101 -8.03 -8.98 -10.10
C ILE A 101 -6.98 -8.32 -9.19
N LEU A 102 -6.34 -7.27 -9.70
CA LEU A 102 -5.31 -6.53 -8.98
C LEU A 102 -5.69 -5.07 -8.81
N TYR A 103 -5.70 -4.59 -7.57
CA TYR A 103 -5.84 -3.19 -7.19
C TYR A 103 -4.49 -2.61 -6.78
N ASN A 104 -4.03 -1.59 -7.49
CA ASN A 104 -2.91 -0.75 -7.10
C ASN A 104 -3.45 0.52 -6.44
N CYS A 105 -3.22 0.65 -5.13
CA CYS A 105 -3.82 1.67 -4.27
C CYS A 105 -2.78 2.66 -3.72
N TYR A 106 -3.12 3.94 -3.76
CA TYR A 106 -2.47 5.01 -3.02
C TYR A 106 -3.55 5.76 -2.23
N MET A 107 -3.74 5.34 -0.99
CA MET A 107 -4.78 5.90 -0.13
C MET A 107 -4.36 7.27 0.41
N PRO A 108 -5.29 8.22 0.54
CA PRO A 108 -4.99 9.50 1.17
C PRO A 108 -4.64 9.35 2.66
N TYR A 109 -3.59 10.05 3.09
CA TYR A 109 -3.21 10.18 4.50
C TYR A 109 -4.05 11.26 5.19
N TYR A 110 -4.40 11.06 6.46
CA TYR A 110 -5.05 12.06 7.30
C TYR A 110 -4.66 11.88 8.76
N ASN A 111 -4.11 12.93 9.37
CA ASN A 111 -3.64 12.94 10.75
C ASN A 111 -4.51 13.77 11.70
N GLY A 112 -5.70 14.21 11.26
CA GLY A 112 -6.61 15.05 12.05
C GLY A 112 -6.10 16.49 12.31
N ASN A 113 -4.90 16.85 11.84
CA ASN A 113 -4.33 18.18 11.99
C ASN A 113 -4.49 18.95 10.69
N LYS A 114 -5.21 20.08 10.75
CA LYS A 114 -5.57 20.92 9.60
C LYS A 114 -4.35 21.47 8.84
N ASP A 115 -3.20 21.60 9.51
CA ASP A 115 -1.98 22.25 8.98
C ASP A 115 -0.95 21.32 8.35
N MET A 116 -1.09 19.99 8.43
CA MET A 116 -0.13 19.02 7.89
C MET A 116 -0.70 18.13 6.78
N LEU A 117 -1.62 18.70 5.99
CA LEU A 117 -2.22 18.04 4.85
C LEU A 117 -1.32 18.20 3.62
N VAL A 118 -0.75 17.09 3.15
CA VAL A 118 0.14 17.06 1.97
C VAL A 118 -0.64 17.14 0.66
N ASP A 119 -1.93 16.77 0.68
CA ASP A 119 -2.75 16.73 -0.53
C ASP A 119 -4.05 17.50 -0.30
N ASP A 120 -4.25 18.53 -1.13
CA ASP A 120 -5.48 18.82 -1.89
C ASP A 120 -6.69 19.53 -1.33
N TYR A 121 -6.82 19.71 -0.02
CA TYR A 121 -8.11 20.14 0.48
C TYR A 121 -7.98 21.31 1.44
N LYS A 122 -8.38 22.48 0.93
CA LYS A 122 -8.65 23.64 1.76
C LYS A 122 -9.88 23.33 2.60
N GLU A 123 -9.68 23.44 3.91
CA GLU A 123 -10.63 23.51 5.03
C GLU A 123 -12.12 23.44 4.66
N ASN A 124 -12.82 22.37 5.08
CA ASN A 124 -14.25 22.30 5.44
C ASN A 124 -14.61 20.84 5.84
N GLU A 125 -15.75 20.62 6.54
CA GLU A 125 -16.27 19.29 6.92
C GLU A 125 -16.36 18.30 5.73
N GLU A 126 -16.54 18.81 4.50
CA GLU A 126 -16.49 18.04 3.26
C GLU A 126 -15.16 17.29 3.02
N PHE A 127 -14.07 17.66 3.70
CA PHE A 127 -12.75 17.10 3.44
C PHE A 127 -12.58 15.68 3.98
N GLU A 128 -12.98 15.43 5.23
CA GLU A 128 -12.91 14.08 5.79
C GLU A 128 -13.77 13.12 4.97
N ASP A 129 -14.93 13.59 4.49
CA ASP A 129 -15.80 12.84 3.59
C ASP A 129 -15.16 12.56 2.23
N LYS A 130 -14.43 13.54 1.65
CA LYS A 130 -13.66 13.33 0.41
C LYS A 130 -12.58 12.27 0.60
N ILE A 131 -11.84 12.28 1.72
CA ILE A 131 -10.85 11.23 2.02
C ILE A 131 -11.54 9.88 2.20
N LYS A 132 -12.58 9.80 3.05
CA LYS A 132 -13.36 8.59 3.28
C LYS A 132 -13.94 8.01 1.98
N SER A 133 -14.35 8.87 1.04
CA SER A 133 -14.89 8.44 -0.25
C SER A 133 -13.91 7.58 -1.06
N VAL A 134 -12.60 7.80 -0.93
CA VAL A 134 -11.58 6.99 -1.61
C VAL A 134 -11.56 5.56 -1.04
N TYR A 135 -11.56 5.44 0.29
CA TYR A 135 -11.61 4.14 0.99
C TYR A 135 -12.92 3.40 0.73
N GLN A 136 -14.05 4.12 0.76
CA GLN A 136 -15.37 3.59 0.44
C GLN A 136 -15.45 3.15 -1.03
N SER A 137 -14.80 3.85 -1.95
CA SER A 137 -14.77 3.48 -3.38
C SER A 137 -14.02 2.17 -3.60
N LEU A 138 -12.91 1.95 -2.89
CA LEU A 138 -12.23 0.64 -2.91
C LEU A 138 -13.15 -0.46 -2.41
N GLU A 139 -13.73 -0.29 -1.21
CA GLU A 139 -14.57 -1.31 -0.59
C GLU A 139 -15.80 -1.63 -1.46
N LYS A 140 -16.49 -0.59 -1.95
CA LYS A 140 -17.67 -0.74 -2.83
C LYS A 140 -17.33 -1.47 -4.12
N ASP A 141 -16.16 -1.22 -4.71
CA ASP A 141 -15.75 -1.91 -5.92
C ASP A 141 -15.28 -3.34 -5.64
N PHE A 142 -14.55 -3.56 -4.54
CA PHE A 142 -14.10 -4.86 -4.08
C PHE A 142 -15.27 -5.83 -3.84
N ILE A 143 -16.36 -5.37 -3.21
CA ILE A 143 -17.55 -6.20 -2.93
C ILE A 143 -18.12 -6.84 -4.19
N LYS A 144 -18.01 -6.18 -5.35
CA LYS A 144 -18.50 -6.73 -6.63
C LYS A 144 -17.67 -7.93 -7.13
N HIS A 145 -16.50 -8.13 -6.54
CA HIS A 145 -15.46 -9.04 -6.97
C HIS A 145 -14.97 -9.93 -5.83
N CYS A 146 -15.62 -9.93 -4.66
CA CYS A 146 -15.12 -10.61 -3.46
C CYS A 146 -15.10 -12.15 -3.59
N ASP A 147 -15.86 -12.70 -4.54
CA ASP A 147 -15.88 -14.13 -4.88
C ASP A 147 -14.81 -14.52 -5.93
N GLU A 148 -14.15 -13.53 -6.55
CA GLU A 148 -13.01 -13.75 -7.44
C GLU A 148 -11.69 -13.73 -6.64
N LYS A 149 -10.60 -14.23 -7.21
CA LYS A 149 -9.27 -14.02 -6.61
C LYS A 149 -8.89 -12.55 -6.75
N VAL A 150 -8.72 -11.86 -5.63
CA VAL A 150 -8.38 -10.44 -5.59
C VAL A 150 -7.08 -10.23 -4.83
N ILE A 151 -6.23 -9.37 -5.38
CA ILE A 151 -5.05 -8.81 -4.75
C ILE A 151 -5.26 -7.30 -4.59
N ILE A 152 -5.14 -6.80 -3.36
CA ILE A 152 -5.14 -5.38 -3.05
C ILE A 152 -3.78 -5.04 -2.49
N LEU A 153 -3.08 -4.11 -3.13
CA LEU A 153 -1.77 -3.70 -2.68
C LEU A 153 -1.57 -2.19 -2.79
N GLY A 154 -0.52 -1.73 -2.14
CA GLY A 154 -0.10 -0.33 -2.22
C GLY A 154 0.12 0.28 -0.86
N ASP A 155 0.30 1.60 -0.90
CA ASP A 155 0.33 2.43 0.29
C ASP A 155 -1.12 2.69 0.72
N LEU A 156 -1.54 1.96 1.75
CA LEU A 156 -2.89 2.07 2.30
C LEU A 156 -3.01 3.19 3.33
N ASN A 157 -1.90 3.87 3.67
CA ASN A 157 -1.83 4.91 4.68
C ASN A 157 -2.49 4.53 6.03
N ALA A 158 -2.55 3.23 6.33
CA ALA A 158 -3.17 2.66 7.51
C ALA A 158 -2.39 1.43 7.95
N ALA A 159 -2.15 1.32 9.26
CA ALA A 159 -1.54 0.16 9.88
C ALA A 159 -2.62 -0.79 10.39
N TYR A 160 -2.44 -2.09 10.19
CA TYR A 160 -3.43 -3.11 10.59
C TYR A 160 -3.27 -3.54 12.05
N GLN A 161 -2.04 -3.75 12.52
CA GLN A 161 -1.75 -4.24 13.87
C GLN A 161 -0.95 -3.21 14.69
N LEU A 162 -1.06 -3.25 16.02
CA LEU A 162 -0.25 -2.38 16.92
C LEU A 162 1.25 -2.48 16.62
N LYS A 163 1.75 -3.68 16.35
CA LYS A 163 3.16 -3.94 16.03
C LYS A 163 3.64 -3.35 14.70
N ASP A 164 2.72 -2.85 13.88
CA ASP A 164 3.01 -2.20 12.61
C ASP A 164 3.41 -0.73 12.79
N ILE A 165 3.33 -0.17 13.99
CA ILE A 165 3.82 1.18 14.28
C ILE A 165 4.76 1.14 15.48
N PHE A 166 5.97 1.68 15.31
CA PHE A 166 7.00 1.71 16.34
C PHE A 166 6.51 2.24 17.69
N LEU A 167 5.82 3.40 17.68
CA LEU A 167 5.37 4.06 18.92
C LEU A 167 4.42 3.18 19.74
N TYR A 168 3.45 2.57 19.07
CA TYR A 168 2.49 1.68 19.71
C TYR A 168 3.13 0.38 20.20
N GLN A 169 4.09 -0.15 19.45
CA GLN A 169 4.85 -1.31 19.89
C GLN A 169 5.69 -1.00 21.14
N GLN A 170 6.31 0.17 21.22
CA GLN A 170 7.07 0.56 22.41
C GLN A 170 6.17 0.75 23.62
N GLU A 171 5.02 1.39 23.44
CA GLU A 171 4.06 1.56 24.52
C GLU A 171 3.50 0.22 25.01
N TYR A 172 3.20 -0.71 24.09
CA TYR A 172 2.80 -2.06 24.45
C TYR A 172 3.86 -2.79 25.27
N LYS A 173 5.15 -2.66 24.91
CA LYS A 173 6.25 -3.23 25.71
C LYS A 173 6.31 -2.63 27.11
N LYS A 174 6.13 -1.32 27.26
CA LYS A 174 6.09 -0.66 28.58
C LYS A 174 4.98 -1.23 29.45
N ILE A 175 3.76 -1.36 28.91
CA ILE A 175 2.61 -1.96 29.61
C ILE A 175 2.97 -3.37 30.13
N LEU A 176 3.58 -4.21 29.28
CA LEU A 176 3.99 -5.56 29.68
C LEU A 176 5.04 -5.54 30.80
N THR A 177 6.02 -4.63 30.74
CA THR A 177 7.10 -4.56 31.75
C THR A 177 6.66 -3.98 33.10
N GLN A 178 5.66 -3.09 33.11
CA GLN A 178 5.18 -2.43 34.33
C GLN A 178 4.11 -3.26 35.07
N GLY A 179 3.64 -4.36 34.47
CA GLY A 179 2.52 -5.17 34.93
C GLY A 179 1.18 -4.52 34.55
N GLU A 180 0.26 -5.31 33.95
CA GLU A 180 -1.07 -4.81 33.63
C GLU A 180 -1.81 -4.44 34.93
N LYS A 181 -2.01 -3.14 35.17
CA LYS A 181 -2.94 -2.70 36.22
C LYS A 181 -4.35 -2.85 35.68
N ILE A 182 -4.98 -3.98 35.99
CA ILE A 182 -6.38 -4.25 35.67
C ILE A 182 -7.24 -3.23 36.45
N SER A 183 -7.89 -2.30 35.74
CA SER A 183 -9.02 -1.57 36.30
C SER A 183 -10.24 -1.90 35.46
N TYR A 184 -11.18 -2.64 36.04
CA TYR A 184 -12.50 -2.82 35.45
C TYR A 184 -13.26 -1.48 35.47
N SER A 185 -14.02 -1.28 34.40
CA SER A 185 -15.03 -0.23 34.15
C SER A 185 -14.57 1.22 34.26
N ILE A 186 -14.37 1.89 33.12
CA ILE A 186 -14.88 3.27 32.88
C ILE A 186 -15.26 3.39 31.38
N PRO A 187 -16.42 3.99 31.04
CA PRO A 187 -16.75 4.41 29.67
C PRO A 187 -15.66 5.32 29.08
N LEU A 188 -15.62 5.47 27.76
CA LEU A 188 -14.79 6.50 27.11
C LEU A 188 -15.22 7.89 27.59
N GLU A 189 -14.69 8.36 28.71
CA GLU A 189 -14.58 9.77 29.08
C GLU A 189 -13.71 9.91 30.35
N SER A 190 -12.73 10.82 30.26
CA SER A 190 -12.00 11.53 31.33
C SER A 190 -10.78 10.92 32.06
N ASN A 191 -10.51 9.61 32.11
CA ASN A 191 -9.42 9.09 32.99
C ASN A 191 -8.14 8.53 32.31
N LEU A 192 -7.86 8.88 31.05
CA LEU A 192 -6.66 8.43 30.30
C LEU A 192 -5.46 9.41 30.35
N ILE A 193 -5.52 10.48 31.13
CA ILE A 193 -4.61 11.61 30.98
C ILE A 193 -3.60 11.66 32.13
N THR A 194 -2.35 11.25 31.90
CA THR A 194 -1.23 11.51 32.82
C THR A 194 -0.13 12.36 32.22
N LYS A 195 -0.08 12.55 30.88
CA LYS A 195 0.94 13.35 30.20
C LYS A 195 0.42 13.84 28.86
N ILE A 196 0.75 15.08 28.48
CA ILE A 196 0.66 15.59 27.10
C ILE A 196 2.11 15.74 26.65
N ASN A 197 2.58 14.88 25.73
CA ASN A 197 3.97 14.89 25.29
C ASN A 197 4.14 15.68 23.97
N PRO A 198 5.00 16.71 23.91
CA PRO A 198 5.28 17.43 22.67
C PRO A 198 6.19 16.65 21.68
N SER A 199 6.76 15.52 22.10
CA SER A 199 7.65 14.70 21.28
C SER A 199 6.90 13.87 20.25
N VAL A 200 7.27 14.06 18.99
CA VAL A 200 6.85 13.26 17.83
C VAL A 200 7.35 11.80 17.86
N LEU A 201 8.21 11.46 18.81
CA LEU A 201 8.74 10.11 19.03
C LEU A 201 8.07 9.39 20.19
N GLU A 202 7.01 9.97 20.74
CA GLU A 202 6.22 9.38 21.82
C GLU A 202 4.73 9.49 21.48
N LEU A 203 3.92 8.59 22.05
CA LEU A 203 2.48 8.77 22.00
C LEU A 203 2.11 9.97 22.87
N PRO A 204 1.06 10.73 22.51
CA PRO A 204 0.63 11.89 23.29
C PRO A 204 0.12 11.49 24.68
N TYR A 205 -0.19 10.21 24.91
CA TYR A 205 -0.72 9.65 26.15
C TYR A 205 0.06 8.41 26.57
N GLU A 206 0.05 8.14 27.86
CA GLU A 206 0.53 6.88 28.44
C GLU A 206 -0.67 5.95 28.71
N PHE A 207 -0.50 4.66 28.48
CA PHE A 207 -1.59 3.69 28.56
C PHE A 207 -1.35 2.69 29.69
N LYS A 208 -2.38 2.46 30.52
CA LYS A 208 -2.28 1.57 31.69
C LYS A 208 -2.45 0.08 31.38
N ASN A 209 -3.09 -0.26 30.26
CA ASN A 209 -3.37 -1.63 29.85
C ASN A 209 -3.48 -1.76 28.34
N PHE A 210 -3.41 -3.00 27.84
CA PHE A 210 -3.48 -3.28 26.41
C PHE A 210 -4.78 -2.82 25.76
N LYS A 211 -5.91 -2.96 26.46
CA LYS A 211 -7.24 -2.61 25.95
C LYS A 211 -7.32 -1.13 25.56
N SER A 212 -6.90 -0.22 26.45
CA SER A 212 -6.95 1.22 26.16
C SER A 212 -5.98 1.64 25.05
N LEU A 213 -4.80 1.03 24.98
CA LEU A 213 -3.85 1.24 23.87
C LEU A 213 -4.44 0.79 22.53
N LEU A 214 -5.11 -0.38 22.51
CA LEU A 214 -5.76 -0.93 21.33
C LEU A 214 -6.95 -0.08 20.88
N GLU A 215 -7.78 0.38 21.81
CA GLU A 215 -8.88 1.30 21.54
C GLU A 215 -8.35 2.61 20.94
N TYR A 216 -7.30 3.19 21.52
CA TYR A 216 -6.66 4.40 20.98
C TYR A 216 -6.03 4.20 19.60
N PHE A 217 -5.44 3.03 19.34
CA PHE A 217 -4.96 2.67 18.01
C PHE A 217 -6.10 2.71 16.97
N PHE A 218 -7.31 2.27 17.32
CA PHE A 218 -8.45 2.27 16.39
C PHE A 218 -9.37 3.49 16.46
N ILE A 219 -9.02 4.53 17.24
CA ILE A 219 -9.68 5.85 17.12
C ILE A 219 -9.41 6.47 15.75
N VAL A 220 -8.22 6.23 15.18
CA VAL A 220 -7.91 6.66 13.81
C VAL A 220 -8.71 5.82 12.83
N TRP A 221 -9.64 6.47 12.14
CA TRP A 221 -10.67 5.80 11.37
C TRP A 221 -10.12 4.99 10.20
N GLN A 222 -8.98 5.35 9.60
CA GLN A 222 -8.35 4.58 8.51
C GLN A 222 -7.86 3.21 8.99
N ARG A 223 -7.30 3.15 10.21
CA ARG A 223 -6.89 1.89 10.84
C ARG A 223 -8.11 1.04 11.20
N LYS A 224 -9.16 1.67 11.71
CA LYS A 224 -10.44 1.01 12.00
C LYS A 224 -11.10 0.46 10.74
N TRP A 225 -11.12 1.24 9.67
CA TRP A 225 -11.59 0.82 8.35
C TRP A 225 -10.77 -0.37 7.84
N LEU A 226 -9.43 -0.28 7.87
CA LEU A 226 -8.56 -1.36 7.38
C LEU A 226 -8.78 -2.65 8.18
N LYS A 227 -8.89 -2.55 9.52
CA LYS A 227 -9.23 -3.69 10.38
C LYS A 227 -10.54 -4.32 9.97
N ASN A 228 -11.60 -3.53 9.87
CA ASN A 228 -12.93 -4.02 9.51
C ASN A 228 -12.95 -4.62 8.11
N PHE A 229 -12.26 -3.99 7.14
CA PHE A 229 -12.18 -4.46 5.77
C PHE A 229 -11.47 -5.82 5.68
N ILE A 230 -10.33 -5.97 6.37
CA ILE A 230 -9.60 -7.24 6.43
C ILE A 230 -10.45 -8.34 7.10
N GLU A 231 -11.01 -8.05 8.28
CA GLU A 231 -11.76 -9.04 9.06
C GLU A 231 -13.07 -9.46 8.39
N LYS A 232 -13.82 -8.51 7.84
CA LYS A 232 -15.12 -8.76 7.19
C LYS A 232 -14.99 -9.61 5.94
N TYR A 233 -13.91 -9.43 5.18
CA TYR A 233 -13.70 -10.11 3.90
C TYR A 233 -12.62 -11.20 3.95
N ASN A 234 -12.19 -11.57 5.17
CA ASN A 234 -11.16 -12.58 5.41
C ASN A 234 -9.90 -12.37 4.55
N LEU A 235 -9.48 -11.10 4.40
CA LEU A 235 -8.28 -10.78 3.64
C LEU A 235 -7.04 -11.28 4.39
N ILE A 236 -6.11 -11.82 3.64
CA ILE A 236 -4.84 -12.35 4.11
C ILE A 236 -3.77 -11.30 3.86
N ASP A 237 -3.10 -10.86 4.91
CA ASP A 237 -1.88 -10.07 4.82
C ASP A 237 -0.71 -10.98 4.43
N SER A 238 -0.31 -10.93 3.15
CA SER A 238 0.67 -11.86 2.60
C SER A 238 2.02 -11.80 3.31
N PHE A 239 2.45 -10.65 3.82
CA PHE A 239 3.70 -10.56 4.60
C PHE A 239 3.56 -11.29 5.94
N ARG A 240 2.44 -11.09 6.63
CA ARG A 240 2.19 -11.72 7.94
C ARG A 240 1.97 -13.23 7.84
N MET A 241 1.70 -13.80 6.67
CA MET A 241 1.75 -15.26 6.51
C MET A 241 3.13 -15.85 6.84
N PHE A 242 4.21 -15.11 6.55
CA PHE A 242 5.58 -15.60 6.68
C PHE A 242 6.37 -14.96 7.81
N ASP A 243 6.01 -13.74 8.24
CA ASP A 243 6.77 -13.02 9.25
C ASP A 243 5.89 -12.33 10.29
N GLN A 244 5.95 -12.86 11.52
CA GLN A 244 5.22 -12.34 12.68
C GLN A 244 6.05 -11.39 13.54
N ARG A 245 7.32 -11.15 13.22
CA ARG A 245 8.23 -10.33 14.02
C ARG A 245 7.78 -8.87 14.05
N THR A 246 8.27 -8.17 15.07
CA THR A 246 8.07 -6.73 15.25
C THR A 246 9.26 -5.94 14.65
N ASN A 247 9.21 -4.61 14.66
CA ASN A 247 10.26 -3.74 14.09
C ASN A 247 10.50 -3.90 12.57
N ILE A 248 9.49 -4.33 11.81
CA ILE A 248 9.56 -4.41 10.35
C ILE A 248 8.54 -3.44 9.79
N TYR A 249 9.04 -2.35 9.20
CA TYR A 249 8.27 -1.21 8.72
C TYR A 249 8.49 -0.99 7.23
N THR A 250 7.60 -0.20 6.62
CA THR A 250 7.68 0.13 5.20
C THR A 250 7.88 1.62 4.95
N CYS A 251 7.55 2.49 5.90
CA CYS A 251 7.65 3.95 5.77
C CYS A 251 8.32 4.59 7.00
N TRP A 252 9.17 5.61 6.75
CA TRP A 252 9.84 6.38 7.79
C TRP A 252 9.83 7.88 7.46
N ASN A 253 9.60 8.72 8.47
CA ASN A 253 9.66 10.17 8.31
C ASN A 253 11.09 10.62 7.96
N ILE A 254 11.24 11.22 6.77
CA ILE A 254 12.53 11.71 6.25
C ILE A 254 13.03 12.93 7.01
N GLU A 255 12.15 13.90 7.30
CA GLU A 255 12.52 15.17 7.95
C GLU A 255 13.19 14.93 9.31
N LYS A 256 12.66 13.96 10.06
CA LYS A 256 13.18 13.56 11.37
C LYS A 256 14.26 12.48 11.29
N ARG A 257 14.63 12.04 10.08
CA ARG A 257 15.66 11.03 9.80
C ARG A 257 15.47 9.76 10.64
N LEU A 258 14.24 9.20 10.62
CA LEU A 258 13.88 8.08 11.50
C LEU A 258 14.29 6.70 10.98
N ARG A 259 14.60 6.58 9.68
CA ARG A 259 14.96 5.31 9.04
C ARG A 259 16.21 4.64 9.63
N PRO A 260 17.34 5.35 9.88
CA PRO A 260 18.53 4.73 10.49
C PRO A 260 18.29 4.17 11.89
N LYS A 261 17.33 4.73 12.64
CA LYS A 261 16.92 4.27 13.96
C LYS A 261 15.79 3.22 13.90
N ASN A 262 15.31 2.90 12.70
CA ASN A 262 14.17 2.04 12.43
C ASN A 262 12.89 2.43 13.21
N LEU A 263 12.61 3.73 13.31
CA LEU A 263 11.38 4.24 13.96
C LEU A 263 10.34 4.53 12.88
N GLY A 264 9.59 3.50 12.48
CA GLY A 264 8.72 3.55 11.29
C GLY A 264 7.32 3.03 11.51
N SER A 265 6.60 2.96 10.39
CA SER A 265 5.26 2.39 10.28
C SER A 265 5.19 1.43 9.08
N ARG A 266 4.40 0.36 9.19
CA ARG A 266 4.06 -0.53 8.07
C ARG A 266 2.68 -0.15 7.56
N ILE A 267 2.68 0.56 6.44
CA ILE A 267 1.47 1.09 5.77
C ILE A 267 1.38 0.67 4.30
N ASP A 268 2.43 0.02 3.79
CA ASP A 268 2.42 -0.63 2.48
C ASP A 268 2.07 -2.11 2.69
N LEU A 269 0.92 -2.54 2.15
CA LEU A 269 0.41 -3.90 2.33
C LEU A 269 0.21 -4.58 0.98
N ILE A 270 0.29 -5.92 0.99
CA ILE A 270 -0.21 -6.78 -0.08
C ILE A 270 -1.20 -7.74 0.57
N LEU A 271 -2.49 -7.48 0.34
CA LEU A 271 -3.62 -8.25 0.82
C LEU A 271 -4.19 -9.13 -0.30
N CYS A 272 -4.64 -10.33 0.03
CA CYS A 272 -5.34 -11.21 -0.92
C CYS A 272 -6.46 -12.00 -0.23
N ASN A 273 -7.50 -12.41 -0.96
CA ASN A 273 -8.59 -13.26 -0.42
C ASN A 273 -8.40 -14.75 -0.75
N PHE A 274 -7.20 -15.16 -1.17
CA PHE A 274 -6.86 -16.53 -1.53
C PHE A 274 -5.50 -16.92 -0.93
N LYS A 275 -5.22 -18.23 -0.83
CA LYS A 275 -4.11 -18.78 -0.01
C LYS A 275 -2.85 -19.10 -0.81
N GLU A 276 -2.90 -19.01 -2.13
CA GLU A 276 -1.84 -19.37 -3.07
C GLU A 276 -0.69 -18.36 -3.08
N VAL A 277 -0.05 -18.21 -1.93
CA VAL A 277 1.10 -17.34 -1.69
C VAL A 277 2.31 -18.21 -1.38
N ASN A 278 3.34 -18.11 -2.22
CA ASN A 278 4.59 -18.88 -2.09
C ASN A 278 5.57 -18.21 -1.12
N TYR A 279 5.67 -16.88 -1.19
CA TYR A 279 6.64 -16.10 -0.41
C TYR A 279 6.21 -14.64 -0.31
N SER A 280 6.54 -13.97 0.79
CA SER A 280 6.39 -12.51 0.91
C SER A 280 7.50 -11.90 1.77
N SER A 281 7.87 -10.66 1.46
CA SER A 281 8.96 -9.95 2.15
C SER A 281 8.86 -8.43 2.03
N ILE A 282 9.39 -7.75 3.04
CA ILE A 282 9.58 -6.30 3.07
C ILE A 282 11.06 -5.99 2.88
N LEU A 283 11.39 -5.25 1.83
CA LEU A 283 12.78 -4.94 1.46
C LEU A 283 13.27 -3.65 2.15
N ASN A 284 13.21 -3.60 3.48
CA ASN A 284 13.48 -2.39 4.28
C ASN A 284 14.90 -1.80 4.15
N ARG A 285 15.85 -2.54 3.57
CA ARG A 285 17.20 -2.04 3.23
C ARG A 285 17.24 -1.23 1.92
N ILE A 286 16.21 -1.35 1.08
CA ILE A 286 16.16 -0.67 -0.22
C ILE A 286 15.76 0.79 -0.02
N ILE A 287 16.69 1.69 -0.31
CA ILE A 287 16.52 3.15 -0.25
C ILE A 287 16.01 3.71 -1.58
N GLY A 288 15.66 5.00 -1.59
CA GLY A 288 15.16 5.73 -2.76
C GLY A 288 13.87 6.48 -2.46
N SER A 289 13.10 5.98 -1.51
CA SER A 289 11.88 6.61 -0.99
C SER A 289 11.93 6.66 0.54
N ASP A 290 11.05 7.47 1.16
CA ASP A 290 10.63 7.28 2.56
C ASP A 290 10.01 5.90 2.76
N HIS A 291 9.51 5.30 1.69
CA HIS A 291 9.02 3.93 1.70
C HIS A 291 10.11 2.91 1.31
N CYS A 292 9.82 1.63 1.49
CA CYS A 292 10.56 0.52 0.90
C CYS A 292 9.62 -0.44 0.16
N PRO A 293 10.13 -1.22 -0.81
CA PRO A 293 9.29 -2.17 -1.55
C PRO A 293 8.77 -3.31 -0.68
N VAL A 294 7.53 -3.72 -0.96
CA VAL A 294 6.93 -4.96 -0.47
C VAL A 294 6.77 -5.91 -1.65
N VAL A 295 7.16 -7.16 -1.48
CA VAL A 295 7.17 -8.16 -2.56
C VAL A 295 6.43 -9.40 -2.11
N THR A 296 5.59 -9.94 -2.99
CA THR A 296 4.92 -11.22 -2.80
C THR A 296 5.01 -12.05 -4.07
N ASP A 297 5.39 -13.32 -3.92
CA ASP A 297 5.33 -14.33 -4.98
C ASP A 297 4.09 -15.21 -4.78
N PHE A 298 3.22 -15.22 -5.78
CA PHE A 298 1.98 -15.99 -5.78
C PHE A 298 2.13 -17.27 -6.60
N LEU A 299 1.54 -18.36 -6.13
CA LEU A 299 1.38 -19.58 -6.91
C LEU A 299 0.20 -19.35 -7.87
N VAL A 300 0.52 -19.02 -9.11
CA VAL A 300 -0.48 -18.76 -10.14
C VAL A 300 -0.32 -19.86 -11.17
N GLU A 301 -1.40 -20.62 -11.39
CA GLU A 301 -1.47 -21.56 -12.51
C GLU A 301 -1.24 -20.78 -13.80
N LYS A 302 -0.26 -21.22 -14.58
CA LYS A 302 -0.02 -20.62 -15.89
C LYS A 302 -1.23 -20.93 -16.75
N TYR A 303 -1.82 -19.90 -17.35
CA TYR A 303 -2.86 -20.10 -18.36
C TYR A 303 -2.24 -20.81 -19.57
N GLU A 304 -2.56 -22.08 -19.75
CA GLU A 304 -2.33 -22.84 -20.97
C GLU A 304 -3.62 -22.82 -21.79
N ASP A 305 -3.56 -22.23 -22.99
CA ASP A 305 -4.70 -22.20 -23.90
C ASP A 305 -5.00 -23.63 -24.38
N ASN A 306 -6.28 -23.97 -24.60
CA ASN A 306 -6.84 -25.33 -24.82
C ASN A 306 -6.37 -26.09 -26.10
N LYS A 307 -5.13 -25.91 -26.55
CA LYS A 307 -4.57 -26.54 -27.76
C LYS A 307 -3.27 -27.30 -27.57
N ASN A 308 -2.80 -27.58 -26.34
CA ASN A 308 -1.60 -28.40 -26.07
C ASN A 308 -0.41 -28.13 -27.00
N ASN A 309 -0.24 -26.87 -27.41
CA ASN A 309 0.88 -26.46 -28.24
C ASN A 309 1.77 -25.57 -27.37
N LEU A 310 3.05 -25.91 -27.28
CA LEU A 310 4.10 -24.97 -26.88
C LEU A 310 4.18 -23.87 -27.97
N VAL A 311 3.27 -22.89 -27.94
CA VAL A 311 3.17 -21.88 -29.00
C VAL A 311 4.08 -20.69 -28.68
N ASN A 312 4.96 -20.43 -29.64
CA ASN A 312 5.65 -19.16 -29.83
C ASN A 312 4.70 -17.95 -29.65
N LYS A 313 5.07 -17.14 -28.67
CA LYS A 313 4.57 -15.88 -28.11
C LYS A 313 3.90 -14.78 -28.98
N GLU A 314 3.32 -15.06 -30.13
CA GLU A 314 2.91 -13.99 -31.07
C GLU A 314 1.40 -13.69 -31.19
N LYS A 315 0.46 -14.44 -30.59
CA LYS A 315 -0.96 -14.27 -30.99
C LYS A 315 -1.95 -13.60 -30.05
N ASN A 316 -1.62 -13.32 -28.78
CA ASN A 316 -2.55 -12.65 -27.86
C ASN A 316 -1.96 -11.38 -27.24
N THR A 317 -1.83 -10.33 -28.05
CA THR A 317 -1.56 -8.96 -27.56
C THR A 317 -2.77 -8.07 -27.79
N LEU A 318 -2.89 -7.01 -26.97
CA LEU A 318 -3.88 -5.92 -27.04
C LEU A 318 -4.07 -5.37 -28.48
N VAL A 319 -3.04 -5.49 -29.32
CA VAL A 319 -3.02 -5.10 -30.74
C VAL A 319 -4.04 -5.89 -31.58
N ASN A 320 -4.29 -7.17 -31.28
CA ASN A 320 -5.27 -7.98 -32.02
C ASN A 320 -6.72 -7.71 -31.59
N TYR A 321 -6.95 -7.22 -30.36
CA TYR A 321 -8.27 -6.78 -29.91
C TYR A 321 -8.65 -5.43 -30.53
N LEU A 322 -7.68 -4.50 -30.65
CA LEU A 322 -7.90 -3.19 -31.28
C LEU A 322 -8.06 -3.25 -32.80
N ARG A 323 -7.57 -4.30 -33.48
CA ARG A 323 -7.77 -4.52 -34.93
C ARG A 323 -9.12 -5.14 -35.31
N LYS A 324 -9.92 -5.58 -34.33
CA LYS A 324 -11.25 -6.19 -34.54
C LYS A 324 -12.41 -5.21 -34.31
N LYS A 325 -12.14 -3.92 -34.13
CA LYS A 325 -13.15 -2.86 -34.11
C LYS A 325 -13.03 -1.98 -35.33
#